data_AF-A0A521ZVI3-F1
#
_entry.id   AF-A0A521ZVI3-F1
#
_cell.length_a   1.000
_cell.length_b   1.000
_cell.length_c   1.000
_cell.angle_alpha   90.00
_cell.angle_beta   90.00
_cell.angle_gamma   90.00
#
_symmetry.space_group_name_H-M   'P 1'
#
loop_
_entity.id
_entity.type
_entity.pdbx_description
1 polymer ?
#
loop_
_entity_poly.entity_id
_entity_poly.type
_entity_poly.pdbx_seq_one_letter_code
_entity_poly.pdbx_strand_id
1 'polypeptide(L)'
;MSKFQSHAHRTVTPISTVVFLAAITVGLRPGVSQAATLSWSGASGSSGNWSDSANWVSAGVPTNGDTLVFTASQPRLNNTNNISSLTLNQIRFTGAGGGYAIFGNSLTLTNGIEATNSAGVNVVSNNITLGSPGDFFVDVATGAKLFFGGTLSGTVGLIKGGGGTNTLGGFFSNTYGGSTTVTNGLMELSKFGVMAAAIPHDLIVGNGITASTVRNLAGAEIADSGNVTVNRLSKWDLDDHIETISALTLSGGSVTTGIGTLTLGGNLTSLPSIASASISGQLSLGGVTRTFSVGTDSASPDLLISANIIEGSASAGITKTGVGQLTLSGSNSFTGVLTIDGFVILANDFAVGATGSSTNRTELHASAILLVQGVDIGNEFLTLTSNDDFRSSSTASWAGPVTLNGDVFINVFGGTFTNSGAITGTGGVTKGQTGILIYAGSGVNSYSGDTVVNTGELQLAKTAATAGIVNGTLTIGDDLGGSDADD
;
A
#
# COMPACT_ATOMS: atom_id res chain seq x y z
N MET A 1 -51.87 -69.69 -27.23
CA MET A 1 -51.61 -70.70 -26.17
C MET A 1 -51.29 -69.91 -24.90
N SER A 2 -52.17 -69.56 -23.96
CA SER A 2 -53.23 -70.24 -23.18
C SER A 2 -52.74 -71.31 -22.18
N LYS A 3 -53.11 -71.07 -20.90
CA LYS A 3 -53.16 -71.91 -19.67
C LYS A 3 -51.94 -71.84 -18.72
N PHE A 4 -52.02 -71.33 -17.47
CA PHE A 4 -52.80 -71.63 -16.24
C PHE A 4 -52.35 -72.88 -15.43
N GLN A 5 -52.07 -72.65 -14.13
CA GLN A 5 -52.25 -73.52 -12.93
C GLN A 5 -51.13 -74.55 -12.63
N SER A 6 -50.80 -74.95 -11.39
CA SER A 6 -51.50 -74.89 -10.09
C SER A 6 -50.53 -75.05 -8.89
N HIS A 7 -51.06 -74.82 -7.69
CA HIS A 7 -50.43 -74.83 -6.36
C HIS A 7 -50.04 -76.22 -5.82
N ALA A 8 -49.09 -76.27 -4.87
CA ALA A 8 -49.05 -77.33 -3.85
C ALA A 8 -48.66 -76.77 -2.47
N HIS A 9 -49.47 -77.18 -1.48
CA HIS A 9 -49.54 -76.76 -0.09
C HIS A 9 -48.85 -77.82 0.79
N ARG A 10 -48.00 -77.45 1.76
CA ARG A 10 -47.52 -78.33 2.84
C ARG A 10 -47.30 -77.49 4.12
N THR A 11 -48.31 -77.44 5.00
CA THR A 11 -48.37 -78.08 6.35
C THR A 11 -47.42 -77.51 7.40
N VAL A 12 -48.03 -77.00 8.47
CA VAL A 12 -47.44 -76.29 9.63
C VAL A 12 -47.49 -77.17 10.88
N THR A 13 -46.54 -76.93 11.82
CA THR A 13 -46.52 -77.08 13.31
C THR A 13 -45.52 -78.09 13.92
N PRO A 14 -44.97 -77.87 15.15
CA PRO A 14 -44.55 -76.59 15.78
C PRO A 14 -43.31 -76.66 16.77
N ILE A 15 -42.99 -75.49 17.39
CA ILE A 15 -42.28 -75.20 18.67
C ILE A 15 -40.75 -75.45 18.82
N SER A 16 -39.99 -74.36 18.97
CA SER A 16 -39.30 -74.02 20.24
C SER A 16 -38.65 -72.63 20.18
N THR A 17 -39.20 -71.71 20.97
CA THR A 17 -38.70 -70.35 21.20
C THR A 17 -37.46 -70.42 22.11
N VAL A 18 -36.28 -70.07 21.59
CA VAL A 18 -35.11 -69.73 22.41
C VAL A 18 -34.94 -68.22 22.35
N VAL A 19 -35.33 -67.54 23.44
CA VAL A 19 -35.07 -66.12 23.64
C VAL A 19 -33.59 -65.96 23.99
N PHE A 20 -32.78 -65.48 23.05
CA PHE A 20 -31.45 -64.97 23.37
C PHE A 20 -31.59 -63.56 23.96
N LEU A 21 -31.37 -63.44 25.27
CA LEU A 21 -31.21 -62.15 25.94
C LEU A 21 -29.85 -61.58 25.52
N ALA A 22 -29.81 -60.80 24.45
CA ALA A 22 -28.64 -60.00 24.11
C ALA A 22 -28.55 -58.85 25.11
N ALA A 23 -27.57 -58.90 26.01
CA ALA A 23 -27.19 -57.77 26.82
C ALA A 23 -26.72 -56.64 25.87
N ILE A 24 -27.58 -55.64 25.66
CA ILE A 24 -27.18 -54.38 25.05
C ILE A 24 -26.32 -53.66 26.08
N THR A 25 -25.01 -53.88 25.99
CA THR A 25 -24.06 -52.88 26.47
C THR A 25 -24.27 -51.64 25.62
N VAL A 26 -25.02 -50.67 26.15
CA VAL A 26 -24.97 -49.28 25.69
C VAL A 26 -23.55 -48.84 25.94
N GLY A 27 -22.67 -49.03 24.95
CA GLY A 27 -21.41 -48.34 24.91
C GLY A 27 -21.75 -46.86 24.91
N LEU A 28 -21.47 -46.19 26.03
CA LEU A 28 -21.34 -44.73 26.08
C LEU A 28 -20.31 -44.38 25.01
N ARG A 29 -20.80 -44.04 23.81
CA ARG A 29 -19.99 -43.33 22.84
C ARG A 29 -19.60 -42.04 23.56
N PRO A 30 -18.32 -41.63 23.58
CA PRO A 30 -18.00 -40.27 23.97
C PRO A 30 -18.90 -39.38 23.13
N GLY A 31 -19.84 -38.67 23.76
CA GLY A 31 -20.60 -37.65 23.08
C GLY A 31 -19.55 -36.72 22.49
N VAL A 32 -19.64 -36.47 21.18
CA VAL A 32 -18.91 -35.33 20.61
C VAL A 32 -19.36 -34.14 21.43
N SER A 33 -18.47 -33.58 22.26
CA SER A 33 -18.78 -32.36 23.01
C SER A 33 -19.22 -31.33 21.98
N GLN A 34 -20.49 -30.92 22.04
CA GLN A 34 -20.99 -29.88 21.17
C GLN A 34 -20.25 -28.59 21.56
N ALA A 35 -19.69 -27.89 20.57
CA ALA A 35 -19.12 -26.55 20.77
C ALA A 35 -20.11 -25.67 21.56
N ALA A 36 -19.75 -25.31 22.78
CA ALA A 36 -20.55 -24.49 23.66
C ALA A 36 -20.20 -23.01 23.51
N THR A 37 -21.07 -22.13 24.00
CA THR A 37 -20.74 -20.71 24.22
C THR A 37 -20.67 -20.48 25.73
N LEU A 38 -19.47 -20.14 26.24
CA LEU A 38 -19.22 -19.93 27.66
C LEU A 38 -18.97 -18.45 27.93
N SER A 39 -19.75 -17.86 28.84
CA SER A 39 -19.58 -16.47 29.26
C SER A 39 -18.75 -16.37 30.52
N TRP A 40 -17.69 -15.57 30.49
CA TRP A 40 -16.86 -15.28 31.65
C TRP A 40 -17.68 -14.52 32.69
N SER A 41 -17.80 -15.08 33.89
CA SER A 41 -18.35 -14.43 35.08
C SER A 41 -17.25 -13.89 36.00
N GLY A 42 -16.05 -14.48 35.96
CA GLY A 42 -14.96 -14.15 36.89
C GLY A 42 -15.34 -14.28 38.37
N ALA A 43 -16.43 -14.99 38.68
CA ALA A 43 -17.06 -14.99 39.99
C ALA A 43 -16.41 -15.93 41.00
N SER A 44 -15.44 -16.76 40.59
CA SER A 44 -14.74 -17.65 41.51
C SER A 44 -14.06 -16.83 42.61
N GLY A 45 -14.17 -17.28 43.85
CA GLY A 45 -13.36 -16.78 44.96
C GLY A 45 -11.92 -17.27 44.92
N SER A 46 -11.65 -18.38 44.20
CA SER A 46 -10.40 -19.14 44.28
C SER A 46 -9.33 -18.63 43.31
N SER A 47 -9.68 -18.42 42.04
CA SER A 47 -8.68 -18.08 41.01
C SER A 47 -9.30 -17.35 39.82
N GLY A 48 -8.47 -16.69 39.01
CA GLY A 48 -8.84 -16.17 37.68
C GLY A 48 -8.48 -17.14 36.54
N ASN A 49 -8.32 -18.42 36.85
CA ASN A 49 -7.90 -19.44 35.88
C ASN A 49 -9.11 -19.94 35.07
N TRP A 50 -8.88 -20.22 33.78
CA TRP A 50 -9.95 -20.75 32.91
C TRP A 50 -10.39 -22.16 33.29
N SER A 51 -9.51 -22.96 33.90
CA SER A 51 -9.86 -24.30 34.40
C SER A 51 -10.77 -24.30 35.63
N ASP A 52 -11.03 -23.14 36.23
CA ASP A 52 -11.93 -22.99 37.38
C ASP A 52 -13.36 -22.76 36.85
N SER A 53 -14.19 -23.79 36.94
CA SER A 53 -15.56 -23.76 36.39
C SER A 53 -16.45 -22.68 37.01
N ALA A 54 -16.14 -22.20 38.21
CA ALA A 54 -16.90 -21.13 38.86
C ALA A 54 -16.71 -19.75 38.21
N ASN A 55 -15.73 -19.60 37.30
CA ASN A 55 -15.54 -18.39 36.50
C ASN A 55 -16.43 -18.31 35.26
N TRP A 56 -17.36 -19.25 35.05
CA TRP A 56 -18.21 -19.32 33.86
C TRP A 56 -19.70 -19.39 34.24
N VAL A 57 -20.56 -18.61 33.56
CA VAL A 57 -22.00 -18.41 33.90
C VAL A 57 -22.84 -19.70 33.85
N SER A 58 -22.39 -20.72 33.11
CA SER A 58 -22.83 -22.10 33.23
C SER A 58 -21.60 -22.92 33.62
N ALA A 59 -21.47 -23.31 34.89
CA ALA A 59 -20.25 -23.88 35.47
C ALA A 59 -19.67 -25.02 34.60
N GLY A 60 -18.72 -24.66 33.74
CA GLY A 60 -18.18 -25.51 32.69
C GLY A 60 -16.81 -24.97 32.32
N VAL A 61 -15.81 -25.85 32.32
CA VAL A 61 -14.44 -25.50 31.93
C VAL A 61 -14.39 -25.42 30.40
N PRO A 62 -13.76 -24.39 29.80
CA PRO A 62 -13.54 -24.33 28.36
C PRO A 62 -12.90 -25.61 27.80
N THR A 63 -13.46 -26.10 26.72
CA THR A 63 -12.99 -27.27 25.97
C THR A 63 -12.83 -26.95 24.48
N ASN A 64 -12.28 -27.90 23.73
CA ASN A 64 -12.02 -27.69 22.30
C ASN A 64 -13.31 -27.49 21.50
N GLY A 65 -13.34 -26.48 20.66
CA GLY A 65 -14.48 -26.07 19.83
C GLY A 65 -15.33 -24.95 20.45
N ASP A 66 -15.14 -24.62 21.72
CA ASP A 66 -16.00 -23.64 22.40
C ASP A 66 -15.79 -22.20 21.90
N THR A 67 -16.81 -21.37 22.08
CA THR A 67 -16.75 -19.92 21.93
C THR A 67 -16.75 -19.27 23.31
N LEU A 68 -15.78 -18.41 23.59
CA LEU A 68 -15.68 -17.70 24.88
C LEU A 68 -16.16 -16.27 24.74
N VAL A 69 -17.03 -15.84 25.65
CA VAL A 69 -17.63 -14.49 25.66
C VAL A 69 -17.24 -13.77 26.94
N PHE A 70 -16.51 -12.68 26.79
CA PHE A 70 -16.12 -11.77 27.85
C PHE A 70 -17.08 -10.58 27.85
N THR A 71 -18.00 -10.54 28.80
CA THR A 71 -19.06 -9.51 28.88
C THR A 71 -18.64 -8.33 29.76
N ALA A 72 -19.35 -7.21 29.69
CA ALA A 72 -19.06 -6.06 30.55
C ALA A 72 -19.27 -6.36 32.06
N SER A 73 -18.64 -5.53 32.91
CA SER A 73 -18.87 -5.46 34.37
C SER A 73 -18.54 -6.73 35.16
N GLN A 74 -17.61 -7.55 34.68
CA GLN A 74 -17.15 -8.72 35.43
C GLN A 74 -16.07 -8.33 36.47
N PRO A 75 -16.06 -8.95 37.66
CA PRO A 75 -15.17 -8.58 38.76
C PRO A 75 -13.69 -8.91 38.51
N ARG A 76 -13.38 -9.81 37.57
CA ARG A 76 -12.00 -10.22 37.24
C ARG A 76 -11.71 -9.96 35.77
N LEU A 77 -11.07 -8.82 35.49
CA LEU A 77 -10.63 -8.45 34.13
C LEU A 77 -9.29 -9.11 33.76
N ASN A 78 -8.40 -9.31 34.73
CA ASN A 78 -7.19 -10.09 34.57
C ASN A 78 -7.51 -11.58 34.75
N ASN A 79 -7.24 -12.40 33.74
CA ASN A 79 -7.52 -13.82 33.77
C ASN A 79 -6.46 -14.62 33.01
N THR A 80 -6.36 -15.92 33.31
CA THR A 80 -5.28 -16.76 32.80
C THR A 80 -5.84 -18.02 32.17
N ASN A 81 -5.57 -18.19 30.88
CA ASN A 81 -5.69 -19.50 30.25
C ASN A 81 -4.59 -20.43 30.80
N ASN A 82 -4.96 -21.33 31.69
CA ASN A 82 -4.08 -22.37 32.21
C ASN A 82 -4.38 -23.76 31.62
N ILE A 83 -5.21 -23.82 30.57
CA ILE A 83 -5.58 -25.06 29.89
C ILE A 83 -4.59 -25.29 28.75
N SER A 84 -3.97 -26.47 28.68
CA SER A 84 -3.00 -26.82 27.64
C SER A 84 -3.69 -27.19 26.32
N SER A 85 -3.13 -26.76 25.19
CA SER A 85 -3.56 -27.19 23.85
C SER A 85 -5.05 -26.91 23.55
N LEU A 86 -5.57 -25.80 24.06
CA LEU A 86 -6.95 -25.39 23.89
C LEU A 86 -7.17 -24.82 22.47
N THR A 87 -8.07 -25.45 21.72
CA THR A 87 -8.52 -25.00 20.40
C THR A 87 -9.93 -24.48 20.52
N LEU A 88 -10.14 -23.16 20.44
CA LEU A 88 -11.47 -22.55 20.50
C LEU A 88 -11.99 -22.24 19.11
N ASN A 89 -13.31 -22.15 18.98
CA ASN A 89 -13.92 -21.58 17.80
C ASN A 89 -13.66 -20.07 17.73
N GLN A 90 -14.04 -19.32 18.77
CA GLN A 90 -13.99 -17.86 18.74
C GLN A 90 -13.84 -17.26 20.14
N ILE A 91 -13.30 -16.04 20.23
CA ILE A 91 -13.36 -15.20 21.42
C ILE A 91 -14.17 -13.94 21.10
N ARG A 92 -15.07 -13.54 22.00
CA ARG A 92 -15.89 -12.32 21.86
C ARG A 92 -15.76 -11.42 23.08
N PHE A 93 -15.61 -10.12 22.87
CA PHE A 93 -15.70 -9.09 23.92
C PHE A 93 -16.95 -8.25 23.66
N THR A 94 -17.87 -8.16 24.63
CA THR A 94 -19.20 -7.56 24.42
C THR A 94 -19.65 -6.68 25.58
N GLY A 95 -20.55 -5.75 25.30
CA GLY A 95 -21.25 -4.92 26.29
C GLY A 95 -20.63 -3.53 26.51
N ALA A 96 -21.16 -2.81 27.50
CA ALA A 96 -20.82 -1.39 27.73
C ALA A 96 -19.40 -1.15 28.28
N GLY A 97 -18.63 -2.21 28.53
CA GLY A 97 -17.29 -2.17 29.11
C GLY A 97 -16.44 -3.34 28.61
N GLY A 98 -15.14 -3.23 28.83
CA GLY A 98 -14.12 -4.20 28.43
C GLY A 98 -12.93 -4.07 29.37
N GLY A 99 -11.71 -4.04 28.85
CA GLY A 99 -10.51 -3.89 29.70
C GLY A 99 -9.94 -5.22 30.17
N TYR A 100 -10.33 -6.33 29.53
CA TYR A 100 -9.81 -7.64 29.85
C TYR A 100 -8.31 -7.74 29.53
N ALA A 101 -7.55 -8.40 30.40
CA ALA A 101 -6.19 -8.82 30.09
C ALA A 101 -6.09 -10.34 30.26
N ILE A 102 -5.84 -11.02 29.14
CA ILE A 102 -5.82 -12.47 29.04
C ILE A 102 -4.36 -12.92 28.88
N PHE A 103 -3.91 -13.80 29.77
CA PHE A 103 -2.55 -14.32 29.82
C PHE A 103 -2.54 -15.86 29.77
N GLY A 104 -1.34 -16.44 29.77
CA GLY A 104 -1.11 -17.88 29.97
C GLY A 104 -0.83 -18.65 28.70
N ASN A 105 -1.26 -19.91 28.67
CA ASN A 105 -0.97 -20.86 27.60
C ASN A 105 -1.47 -20.38 26.22
N SER A 106 -0.78 -20.82 25.17
CA SER A 106 -1.17 -20.55 23.78
C SER A 106 -2.57 -21.09 23.45
N LEU A 107 -3.22 -20.46 22.47
CA LEU A 107 -4.55 -20.82 21.96
C LEU A 107 -4.47 -21.13 20.47
N THR A 108 -5.28 -22.05 19.99
CA THR A 108 -5.64 -22.14 18.57
C THR A 108 -7.05 -21.60 18.39
N LEU A 109 -7.27 -20.71 17.42
CA LEU A 109 -8.60 -20.16 17.11
C LEU A 109 -9.01 -20.54 15.69
N THR A 110 -10.17 -21.19 15.52
CA THR A 110 -10.62 -21.72 14.22
C THR A 110 -11.62 -20.84 13.47
N ASN A 111 -11.99 -19.68 14.04
CA ASN A 111 -12.85 -18.71 13.37
C ASN A 111 -12.26 -17.30 13.45
N GLY A 112 -12.25 -16.70 14.65
CA GLY A 112 -11.85 -15.30 14.77
C GLY A 112 -11.91 -14.73 16.18
N ILE A 113 -11.73 -13.42 16.26
CA ILE A 113 -12.00 -12.62 17.46
C ILE A 113 -12.93 -11.47 17.10
N GLU A 114 -13.90 -11.21 17.97
CA GLU A 114 -14.84 -10.11 17.82
C GLU A 114 -14.80 -9.22 19.08
N ALA A 115 -14.63 -7.91 18.89
CA ALA A 115 -14.69 -6.93 19.96
C ALA A 115 -15.75 -5.88 19.64
N THR A 116 -16.89 -5.99 20.32
CA THR A 116 -18.04 -5.06 20.23
C THR A 116 -18.24 -4.25 21.50
N ASN A 117 -17.31 -4.34 22.46
CA ASN A 117 -17.36 -3.54 23.67
C ASN A 117 -17.17 -2.04 23.39
N SER A 118 -17.96 -1.19 24.04
CA SER A 118 -17.94 0.26 23.78
C SER A 118 -16.90 1.05 24.57
N ALA A 119 -16.21 0.42 25.53
CA ALA A 119 -15.19 1.05 26.36
C ALA A 119 -14.13 0.03 26.81
N GLY A 120 -12.96 0.53 27.20
CA GLY A 120 -11.82 -0.29 27.63
C GLY A 120 -11.06 -0.94 26.47
N VAL A 121 -9.78 -1.23 26.70
CA VAL A 121 -8.91 -1.94 25.76
C VAL A 121 -8.81 -3.40 26.20
N ASN A 122 -9.19 -4.34 25.33
CA ASN A 122 -8.95 -5.75 25.62
C ASN A 122 -7.54 -6.12 25.16
N VAL A 123 -6.80 -6.83 26.01
CA VAL A 123 -5.43 -7.26 25.81
C VAL A 123 -5.41 -8.78 25.80
N VAL A 124 -4.95 -9.37 24.70
CA VAL A 124 -4.71 -10.82 24.58
C VAL A 124 -3.21 -11.05 24.45
N SER A 125 -2.57 -11.45 25.54
CA SER A 125 -1.13 -11.67 25.62
C SER A 125 -0.73 -13.11 25.29
N ASN A 126 -1.69 -14.02 25.13
CA ASN A 126 -1.44 -15.39 24.69
C ASN A 126 -0.88 -15.41 23.26
N ASN A 127 0.00 -16.36 22.97
CA ASN A 127 0.30 -16.70 21.58
C ASN A 127 -0.93 -17.35 20.95
N ILE A 128 -1.25 -16.98 19.71
CA ILE A 128 -2.42 -17.47 18.99
C ILE A 128 -1.99 -18.13 17.69
N THR A 129 -2.43 -19.37 17.50
CA THR A 129 -2.40 -20.05 16.21
C THR A 129 -3.70 -19.77 15.45
N LEU A 130 -3.59 -19.16 14.28
CA LEU A 130 -4.68 -18.89 13.34
C LEU A 130 -5.05 -20.21 12.64
N GLY A 131 -5.96 -20.97 13.24
CA GLY A 131 -6.39 -22.29 12.79
C GLY A 131 -7.67 -22.27 11.95
N SER A 132 -8.05 -21.11 11.40
CA SER A 132 -9.22 -20.97 10.53
C SER A 132 -9.00 -21.72 9.20
N PRO A 133 -10.05 -22.31 8.59
CA PRO A 133 -9.95 -22.94 7.27
C PRO A 133 -9.68 -21.93 6.13
N GLY A 134 -9.84 -20.63 6.40
CA GLY A 134 -9.46 -19.53 5.52
C GLY A 134 -8.79 -18.42 6.33
N ASP A 135 -8.70 -17.21 5.77
CA ASP A 135 -8.11 -16.08 6.49
C ASP A 135 -8.82 -15.82 7.82
N PHE A 136 -8.03 -15.48 8.83
CA PHE A 136 -8.48 -15.29 10.19
C PHE A 136 -9.08 -13.90 10.39
N PHE A 137 -10.33 -13.82 10.85
CA PHE A 137 -11.02 -12.55 10.99
C PHE A 137 -10.92 -11.96 12.41
N VAL A 138 -10.47 -10.72 12.49
CA VAL A 138 -10.49 -9.90 13.71
C VAL A 138 -11.42 -8.72 13.48
N ASP A 139 -12.62 -8.80 14.05
CA ASP A 139 -13.60 -7.71 13.99
C ASP A 139 -13.48 -6.82 15.22
N VAL A 140 -13.18 -5.54 15.03
CA VAL A 140 -13.17 -4.56 16.13
C VAL A 140 -14.14 -3.46 15.78
N ALA A 141 -15.30 -3.46 16.43
CA ALA A 141 -16.37 -2.49 16.19
C ALA A 141 -15.90 -1.06 16.45
N THR A 142 -16.60 -0.09 15.86
CA THR A 142 -16.33 1.33 16.05
C THR A 142 -16.27 1.71 17.54
N GLY A 143 -15.16 2.32 17.96
CA GLY A 143 -14.90 2.70 19.36
C GLY A 143 -14.27 1.60 20.22
N ALA A 144 -14.33 0.33 19.81
CA ALA A 144 -13.65 -0.77 20.49
C ALA A 144 -12.13 -0.76 20.21
N LYS A 145 -11.37 -1.33 21.14
CA LYS A 145 -9.91 -1.45 21.05
C LYS A 145 -9.46 -2.85 21.46
N LEU A 146 -8.61 -3.46 20.64
CA LEU A 146 -8.04 -4.80 20.89
C LEU A 146 -6.53 -4.77 20.68
N PHE A 147 -5.77 -5.22 21.68
CA PHE A 147 -4.32 -5.33 21.64
C PHE A 147 -3.90 -6.81 21.68
N PHE A 148 -3.15 -7.25 20.67
CA PHE A 148 -2.46 -8.53 20.68
C PHE A 148 -1.05 -8.35 21.22
N GLY A 149 -0.74 -8.97 22.36
CA GLY A 149 0.60 -8.94 22.96
C GLY A 149 1.45 -10.18 22.71
N GLY A 150 0.81 -11.30 22.34
CA GLY A 150 1.51 -12.53 21.95
C GLY A 150 1.86 -12.58 20.46
N THR A 151 2.52 -13.65 20.03
CA THR A 151 2.74 -13.92 18.60
C THR A 151 1.51 -14.51 17.95
N LEU A 152 1.19 -14.04 16.74
CA LEU A 152 0.24 -14.69 15.84
C LEU A 152 1.01 -15.61 14.90
N SER A 153 0.57 -16.86 14.75
CA SER A 153 1.21 -17.89 13.91
C SER A 153 0.16 -18.70 13.16
N GLY A 154 0.53 -19.50 12.16
CA GLY A 154 -0.41 -20.33 11.39
C GLY A 154 -0.12 -20.27 9.90
N THR A 155 -1.00 -20.83 9.07
CA THR A 155 -0.78 -20.90 7.61
C THR A 155 -1.65 -19.95 6.80
N VAL A 156 -2.60 -19.25 7.46
CA VAL A 156 -3.61 -18.40 6.82
C VAL A 156 -3.37 -16.93 7.13
N GLY A 157 -3.89 -16.05 6.27
CA GLY A 157 -3.78 -14.61 6.43
C GLY A 157 -4.61 -14.05 7.58
N LEU A 158 -4.50 -12.73 7.77
CA LEU A 158 -5.21 -11.98 8.81
C LEU A 158 -6.09 -10.92 8.15
N ILE A 159 -7.37 -10.87 8.51
CA ILE A 159 -8.29 -9.82 8.07
C ILE A 159 -8.72 -9.01 9.28
N LYS A 160 -8.47 -7.70 9.26
CA LYS A 160 -9.00 -6.74 10.21
C LYS A 160 -10.28 -6.10 9.65
N GLY A 161 -11.38 -6.30 10.37
CA GLY A 161 -12.69 -5.69 10.13
C GLY A 161 -13.09 -4.70 11.23
N GLY A 162 -14.25 -4.05 11.03
CA GLY A 162 -14.83 -3.10 11.98
C GLY A 162 -14.07 -1.76 12.11
N GLY A 163 -14.79 -0.71 12.52
CA GLY A 163 -14.27 0.67 12.56
C GLY A 163 -13.33 1.01 13.73
N GLY A 164 -13.08 0.07 14.65
CA GLY A 164 -12.23 0.28 15.83
C GLY A 164 -10.75 0.01 15.59
N THR A 165 -9.97 0.06 16.68
CA THR A 165 -8.50 -0.07 16.66
C THR A 165 -8.06 -1.48 17.03
N ASN A 166 -7.22 -2.09 16.19
CA ASN A 166 -6.46 -3.29 16.56
C ASN A 166 -4.96 -3.01 16.56
N THR A 167 -4.28 -3.28 17.68
CA THR A 167 -2.83 -3.12 17.81
C THR A 167 -2.16 -4.50 17.79
N LEU A 168 -1.20 -4.69 16.89
CA LEU A 168 -0.29 -5.83 16.85
C LEU A 168 0.99 -5.48 17.60
N GLY A 169 1.06 -5.82 18.89
CA GLY A 169 2.17 -5.50 19.76
C GLY A 169 2.93 -6.72 20.28
N GLY A 170 3.83 -6.46 21.22
CA GLY A 170 4.66 -7.48 21.86
C GLY A 170 6.08 -7.55 21.27
N PHE A 171 6.90 -8.42 21.85
CA PHE A 171 8.33 -8.44 21.57
C PHE A 171 8.68 -9.19 20.27
N PHE A 172 8.01 -10.29 19.97
CA PHE A 172 8.40 -11.18 18.86
C PHE A 172 7.56 -10.97 17.61
N SER A 173 8.17 -11.22 16.44
CA SER A 173 7.49 -11.22 15.14
C SER A 173 6.29 -12.15 15.13
N ASN A 174 5.29 -11.79 14.34
CA ASN A 174 4.27 -12.74 13.95
C ASN A 174 4.82 -13.65 12.82
N THR A 175 4.26 -14.86 12.68
CA THR A 175 4.71 -15.89 11.75
C THR A 175 3.57 -16.59 11.01
N TYR A 176 2.39 -15.98 10.96
CA TYR A 176 1.28 -16.50 10.16
C TYR A 176 1.57 -16.39 8.66
N GLY A 177 1.13 -17.37 7.89
CA GLY A 177 1.14 -17.35 6.42
C GLY A 177 0.14 -16.35 5.84
N GLY A 178 0.14 -16.16 4.52
CA GLY A 178 -0.85 -15.31 3.84
C GLY A 178 -0.74 -13.81 4.16
N SER A 179 -1.52 -13.01 3.45
CA SER A 179 -1.50 -11.55 3.56
C SER A 179 -2.25 -11.03 4.79
N THR A 180 -1.91 -9.82 5.23
CA THR A 180 -2.76 -9.04 6.13
C THR A 180 -3.60 -8.07 5.35
N THR A 181 -4.93 -8.12 5.53
CA THR A 181 -5.88 -7.21 4.90
C THR A 181 -6.61 -6.37 5.95
N VAL A 182 -6.47 -5.05 5.88
CA VAL A 182 -7.19 -4.11 6.76
C VAL A 182 -8.33 -3.51 5.98
N THR A 183 -9.56 -3.96 6.25
CA THR A 183 -10.74 -3.57 5.47
C THR A 183 -11.45 -2.34 6.03
N ASN A 184 -11.29 -2.07 7.33
CA ASN A 184 -11.92 -0.96 8.05
C ASN A 184 -11.13 -0.57 9.32
N GLY A 185 -11.28 0.68 9.74
CA GLY A 185 -10.78 1.17 11.02
C GLY A 185 -9.27 1.36 11.04
N LEU A 186 -8.68 1.27 12.23
CA LEU A 186 -7.24 1.47 12.46
C LEU A 186 -6.58 0.15 12.84
N MET A 187 -5.49 -0.20 12.17
CA MET A 187 -4.52 -1.19 12.63
C MET A 187 -3.21 -0.50 13.01
N GLU A 188 -2.75 -0.72 14.23
CA GLU A 188 -1.48 -0.20 14.72
C GLU A 188 -0.45 -1.33 14.79
N LEU A 189 0.74 -1.10 14.27
CA LEU A 189 1.86 -2.03 14.28
C LEU A 189 2.86 -1.56 15.33
N SER A 190 3.07 -2.34 16.39
CA SER A 190 3.84 -1.92 17.56
C SER A 190 4.72 -3.05 18.12
N LYS A 191 5.29 -3.89 17.25
CA LYS A 191 6.33 -4.82 17.70
C LYS A 191 7.58 -4.02 18.07
N PHE A 192 8.28 -4.45 19.11
CA PHE A 192 9.43 -3.69 19.65
C PHE A 192 10.66 -4.57 19.90
N GLY A 193 10.63 -5.83 19.45
CA GLY A 193 11.84 -6.63 19.37
C GLY A 193 12.73 -6.18 18.22
N VAL A 194 14.00 -6.56 18.27
CA VAL A 194 14.96 -6.24 17.21
C VAL A 194 14.50 -6.88 15.90
N MET A 195 14.14 -6.05 14.91
CA MET A 195 13.64 -6.47 13.59
C MET A 195 12.38 -7.36 13.66
N ALA A 196 11.51 -7.07 14.63
CA ALA A 196 10.28 -7.83 14.81
C ALA A 196 9.18 -7.32 13.87
N ALA A 197 8.77 -8.14 12.90
CA ALA A 197 7.68 -7.77 12.00
C ALA A 197 6.30 -8.11 12.60
N ALA A 198 5.43 -7.11 12.70
CA ALA A 198 4.00 -7.31 12.95
C ALA A 198 3.31 -8.00 11.77
N ILE A 199 3.72 -7.65 10.54
CA ILE A 199 3.19 -8.19 9.29
C ILE A 199 4.29 -9.03 8.60
N PRO A 200 4.20 -10.37 8.62
CA PRO A 200 5.25 -11.25 8.08
C PRO A 200 5.25 -11.36 6.54
N HIS A 201 4.19 -10.91 5.87
CA HIS A 201 4.00 -11.04 4.42
C HIS A 201 3.40 -9.74 3.83
N ASP A 202 2.63 -9.85 2.76
CA ASP A 202 1.99 -8.71 2.10
C ASP A 202 0.96 -8.03 3.02
N LEU A 203 0.90 -6.70 2.91
CA LEU A 203 -0.10 -5.85 3.55
C LEU A 203 -1.03 -5.24 2.48
N ILE A 204 -2.33 -5.37 2.69
CA ILE A 204 -3.37 -4.74 1.87
C ILE A 204 -4.19 -3.81 2.76
N VAL A 205 -4.16 -2.51 2.46
CA VAL A 205 -4.87 -1.48 3.23
C VAL A 205 -6.06 -0.99 2.43
N GLY A 206 -7.26 -1.20 2.97
CA GLY A 206 -8.53 -0.78 2.41
C GLY A 206 -9.13 -1.75 1.43
N ASN A 207 -10.44 -1.59 1.22
CA ASN A 207 -11.23 -2.30 0.20
C ASN A 207 -11.74 -1.37 -0.92
N GLY A 208 -11.28 -0.12 -0.95
CA GLY A 208 -11.70 0.89 -1.93
C GLY A 208 -13.10 1.48 -1.69
N ILE A 209 -13.81 1.06 -0.65
CA ILE A 209 -15.18 1.51 -0.32
C ILE A 209 -15.18 2.26 1.01
N THR A 210 -14.50 1.72 2.02
CA THR A 210 -14.45 2.30 3.37
C THR A 210 -13.03 2.67 3.73
N ALA A 211 -12.87 3.81 4.41
CA ALA A 211 -11.57 4.29 4.85
C ALA A 211 -10.95 3.31 5.86
N SER A 212 -9.67 3.02 5.65
CA SER A 212 -8.86 2.17 6.53
C SER A 212 -7.51 2.83 6.75
N THR A 213 -6.93 2.63 7.94
CA THR A 213 -5.60 3.14 8.25
C THR A 213 -4.76 2.04 8.86
N VAL A 214 -3.53 1.91 8.37
CA VAL A 214 -2.45 1.22 9.07
C VAL A 214 -1.47 2.26 9.58
N ARG A 215 -1.08 2.16 10.85
CA ARG A 215 -0.08 3.03 11.47
C ARG A 215 1.06 2.23 12.06
N ASN A 216 2.30 2.57 11.69
CA ASN A 216 3.49 2.07 12.36
C ASN A 216 3.70 2.87 13.66
N LEU A 217 3.90 2.20 14.79
CA LEU A 217 4.31 2.79 16.07
C LEU A 217 5.75 2.38 16.44
N ALA A 218 6.41 1.65 15.52
CA ALA A 218 7.79 1.22 15.56
C ALA A 218 8.31 1.06 14.11
N GLY A 219 9.63 0.91 13.94
CA GLY A 219 10.22 0.67 12.61
C GLY A 219 10.40 -0.82 12.31
N ALA A 220 10.48 -1.18 11.02
CA ALA A 220 10.61 -2.56 10.54
C ALA A 220 9.42 -3.46 10.94
N GLU A 221 8.19 -2.93 10.84
CA GLU A 221 6.97 -3.61 11.28
C GLU A 221 6.39 -4.52 10.19
N ILE A 222 6.77 -4.31 8.94
CA ILE A 222 6.44 -5.15 7.80
C ILE A 222 7.72 -5.87 7.38
N ALA A 223 7.63 -7.17 7.07
CA ALA A 223 8.78 -7.89 6.55
C ALA A 223 9.28 -7.24 5.25
N ASP A 224 10.61 -7.12 5.08
CA ASP A 224 11.23 -6.54 3.88
C ASP A 224 10.82 -7.24 2.57
N SER A 225 10.39 -8.51 2.64
CA SER A 225 9.86 -9.27 1.50
C SER A 225 8.38 -8.99 1.19
N GLY A 226 7.67 -8.32 2.08
CA GLY A 226 6.25 -8.02 1.98
C GLY A 226 5.98 -6.89 1.00
N ASN A 227 5.00 -7.08 0.12
CA ASN A 227 4.47 -6.02 -0.71
C ASN A 227 3.37 -5.25 0.03
N VAL A 228 3.26 -3.95 -0.22
CA VAL A 228 2.20 -3.13 0.37
C VAL A 228 1.28 -2.61 -0.73
N THR A 229 -0.01 -2.83 -0.57
CA THR A 229 -1.07 -2.23 -1.40
C THR A 229 -1.89 -1.25 -0.58
N VAL A 230 -2.03 -0.01 -1.03
CA VAL A 230 -2.92 0.99 -0.40
C VAL A 230 -4.01 1.41 -1.37
N ASN A 231 -5.23 0.96 -1.08
CA ASN A 231 -6.41 1.22 -1.89
C ASN A 231 -7.03 2.58 -1.58
N ARG A 232 -7.95 3.01 -2.45
CA ARG A 232 -8.63 4.30 -2.35
C ARG A 232 -9.28 4.49 -0.98
N LEU A 233 -9.30 5.75 -0.53
CA LEU A 233 -9.78 6.19 0.79
C LEU A 233 -8.92 5.72 1.97
N SER A 234 -7.86 4.95 1.71
CA SER A 234 -7.06 4.35 2.77
C SER A 234 -5.68 5.00 2.89
N LYS A 235 -5.11 4.86 4.08
CA LYS A 235 -3.86 5.49 4.47
C LYS A 235 -2.92 4.46 5.08
N TRP A 236 -1.67 4.49 4.65
CA TRP A 236 -0.57 3.93 5.41
C TRP A 236 0.27 5.05 6.00
N ASP A 237 0.39 5.04 7.33
CA ASP A 237 1.01 6.10 8.13
C ASP A 237 2.23 5.52 8.86
N LEU A 238 3.45 5.90 8.48
CA LEU A 238 4.63 5.40 9.18
C LEU A 238 4.86 6.12 10.52
N ASP A 239 4.13 7.23 10.78
CA ASP A 239 4.18 7.97 12.05
C ASP A 239 5.62 8.22 12.52
N ASP A 240 6.44 8.80 11.62
CA ASP A 240 7.84 9.15 11.87
C ASP A 240 8.84 7.97 11.95
N HIS A 241 8.40 6.75 11.66
CA HIS A 241 9.27 5.56 11.69
C HIS A 241 9.86 5.19 10.31
N ILE A 242 10.94 4.42 10.36
CA ILE A 242 11.54 3.82 9.16
C ILE A 242 10.86 2.50 8.80
N GLU A 243 10.69 2.24 7.51
CA GLU A 243 10.20 0.97 7.00
C GLU A 243 10.91 0.56 5.72
N THR A 244 11.13 -0.74 5.52
CA THR A 244 11.57 -1.31 4.24
C THR A 244 10.57 -2.33 3.75
N ILE A 245 10.23 -2.30 2.46
CA ILE A 245 9.26 -3.23 1.85
C ILE A 245 9.77 -3.75 0.51
N SER A 246 9.13 -4.81 0.00
CA SER A 246 9.43 -5.35 -1.32
C SER A 246 8.91 -4.41 -2.42
N ALA A 247 7.61 -4.18 -2.53
CA ALA A 247 7.07 -3.28 -3.56
C ALA A 247 5.86 -2.50 -3.03
N LEU A 248 5.61 -1.33 -3.61
CA LEU A 248 4.46 -0.49 -3.28
C LEU A 248 3.46 -0.46 -4.43
N THR A 249 2.21 -0.79 -4.15
CA THR A 249 1.07 -0.59 -5.06
C THR A 249 0.09 0.41 -4.46
N LEU A 250 -0.30 1.43 -5.23
CA LEU A 250 -1.33 2.39 -4.85
C LEU A 250 -2.51 2.32 -5.81
N SER A 251 -3.73 2.45 -5.31
CA SER A 251 -4.94 2.65 -6.12
C SER A 251 -5.75 3.80 -5.53
N GLY A 252 -5.25 5.03 -5.68
CA GLY A 252 -5.82 6.23 -5.06
C GLY A 252 -5.71 6.29 -3.52
N GLY A 253 -4.89 5.42 -2.93
CA GLY A 253 -4.54 5.46 -1.51
C GLY A 253 -3.39 6.42 -1.22
N SER A 254 -3.13 6.66 0.07
CA SER A 254 -2.09 7.59 0.52
C SER A 254 -1.06 6.93 1.43
N VAL A 255 0.20 7.33 1.30
CA VAL A 255 1.30 6.98 2.20
C VAL A 255 1.89 8.26 2.80
N THR A 256 2.01 8.31 4.12
CA THR A 256 2.67 9.42 4.83
C THR A 256 3.76 8.88 5.73
N THR A 257 4.96 9.43 5.61
CA THR A 257 6.11 8.96 6.38
C THR A 257 6.51 9.88 7.54
N GLY A 258 5.98 11.11 7.56
CA GLY A 258 6.38 12.11 8.55
C GLY A 258 7.86 12.45 8.40
N ILE A 259 8.63 12.38 9.49
CA ILE A 259 10.10 12.46 9.46
C ILE A 259 10.78 11.10 9.21
N GLY A 260 10.01 10.02 9.20
CA GLY A 260 10.47 8.67 8.90
C GLY A 260 10.76 8.47 7.41
N THR A 261 11.23 7.29 7.06
CA THR A 261 11.64 6.95 5.69
C THR A 261 10.98 5.66 5.26
N LEU A 262 10.26 5.68 4.14
CA LEU A 262 9.87 4.46 3.43
C LEU A 262 10.98 4.09 2.44
N THR A 263 11.59 2.92 2.58
CA THR A 263 12.57 2.38 1.63
C THR A 263 11.93 1.34 0.73
N LEU A 264 12.00 1.58 -0.59
CA LEU A 264 11.56 0.61 -1.59
C LEU A 264 12.67 -0.41 -1.85
N GLY A 265 12.36 -1.69 -1.67
CA GLY A 265 13.15 -2.85 -2.10
C GLY A 265 12.90 -3.24 -3.57
N GLY A 266 11.84 -2.70 -4.17
CA GLY A 266 11.28 -3.03 -5.49
C GLY A 266 10.56 -1.84 -6.11
N ASN A 267 9.74 -2.10 -7.12
CA ASN A 267 9.11 -1.04 -7.93
C ASN A 267 7.86 -0.45 -7.27
N LEU A 268 7.46 0.72 -7.77
CA LEU A 268 6.20 1.37 -7.42
C LEU A 268 5.21 1.21 -8.59
N THR A 269 3.98 0.81 -8.26
CA THR A 269 2.86 0.78 -9.21
C THR A 269 1.70 1.63 -8.69
N SER A 270 1.27 2.64 -9.46
CA SER A 270 0.02 3.34 -9.23
C SER A 270 -1.01 2.83 -10.24
N LEU A 271 -2.02 2.10 -9.77
CA LEU A 271 -3.11 1.58 -10.59
C LEU A 271 -4.07 2.71 -10.97
N PRO A 272 -4.79 2.58 -12.12
CA PRO A 272 -5.90 3.45 -12.47
C PRO A 272 -6.88 3.65 -11.31
N SER A 273 -7.25 4.89 -11.04
CA SER A 273 -8.19 5.24 -9.98
C SER A 273 -8.81 6.60 -10.23
N ILE A 274 -10.07 6.75 -9.82
CA ILE A 274 -10.78 8.03 -9.81
C ILE A 274 -10.23 9.03 -8.77
N ALA A 275 -9.32 8.60 -7.90
CA ALA A 275 -8.69 9.42 -6.88
C ALA A 275 -7.17 9.38 -7.02
N SER A 276 -6.54 10.54 -6.82
CA SER A 276 -5.08 10.67 -6.86
C SER A 276 -4.43 9.82 -5.77
N ALA A 277 -3.47 8.98 -6.16
CA ALA A 277 -2.58 8.32 -5.22
C ALA A 277 -1.54 9.34 -4.71
N SER A 278 -1.11 9.22 -3.44
CA SER A 278 -0.14 10.16 -2.89
C SER A 278 0.91 9.55 -1.97
N ILE A 279 2.11 10.14 -2.00
CA ILE A 279 3.22 9.83 -1.10
C ILE A 279 3.82 11.15 -0.58
N SER A 280 3.95 11.26 0.75
CA SER A 280 4.52 12.44 1.43
C SER A 280 5.54 12.07 2.51
N GLY A 281 6.42 13.02 2.86
CA GLY A 281 7.54 12.86 3.79
C GLY A 281 8.84 12.47 3.07
N GLN A 282 9.46 11.33 3.37
CA GLN A 282 10.68 10.84 2.73
C GLN A 282 10.51 9.46 2.10
N LEU A 283 10.94 9.32 0.84
CA LEU A 283 10.93 8.07 0.07
C LEU A 283 12.35 7.73 -0.37
N SER A 284 12.83 6.55 -0.02
CA SER A 284 14.14 6.03 -0.43
C SER A 284 14.00 5.00 -1.54
N LEU A 285 14.82 5.13 -2.58
CA LEU A 285 14.90 4.21 -3.71
C LEU A 285 15.68 2.92 -3.37
N GLY A 286 16.27 2.81 -2.18
CA GLY A 286 16.95 1.57 -1.74
C GLY A 286 18.22 1.22 -2.51
N GLY A 287 18.88 2.20 -3.12
CA GLY A 287 20.16 2.07 -3.82
C GLY A 287 20.07 1.52 -5.24
N VAL A 288 18.87 1.46 -5.80
CA VAL A 288 18.59 0.90 -7.14
C VAL A 288 17.59 1.78 -7.86
N THR A 289 17.81 2.03 -9.16
CA THR A 289 16.82 2.72 -10.00
C THR A 289 15.48 1.98 -9.97
N ARG A 290 14.41 2.70 -9.60
CA ARG A 290 13.06 2.12 -9.47
C ARG A 290 12.18 2.48 -10.65
N THR A 291 11.41 1.51 -11.12
CA THR A 291 10.33 1.79 -12.07
C THR A 291 9.10 2.27 -11.32
N PHE A 292 8.58 3.43 -11.73
CA PHE A 292 7.32 3.97 -11.28
C PHE A 292 6.31 3.81 -12.42
N SER A 293 5.50 2.76 -12.36
CA SER A 293 4.44 2.53 -13.35
C SER A 293 3.17 3.25 -12.91
N VAL A 294 2.67 4.19 -13.72
CA VAL A 294 1.48 4.98 -13.39
C VAL A 294 0.41 4.78 -14.46
N GLY A 295 -0.67 4.10 -14.07
CA GLY A 295 -1.90 3.99 -14.84
C GLY A 295 -2.72 5.26 -14.77
N THR A 296 -3.68 5.40 -15.69
CA THR A 296 -4.53 6.59 -15.79
C THR A 296 -6.01 6.23 -15.66
N ASP A 297 -6.77 7.13 -15.03
CA ASP A 297 -8.24 7.18 -15.04
C ASP A 297 -8.63 8.68 -14.95
N SER A 298 -9.60 9.05 -14.11
CA SER A 298 -10.11 10.42 -13.99
C SER A 298 -9.39 11.29 -12.95
N ALA A 299 -8.41 10.74 -12.22
CA ALA A 299 -7.61 11.51 -11.27
C ALA A 299 -6.65 12.50 -11.99
N SER A 300 -6.41 13.66 -11.39
CA SER A 300 -5.39 14.60 -11.87
C SER A 300 -4.69 15.29 -10.69
N PRO A 301 -3.39 15.00 -10.44
CA PRO A 301 -2.59 13.93 -11.07
C PRO A 301 -3.09 12.52 -10.71
N ASP A 302 -2.66 11.51 -11.47
CA ASP A 302 -2.87 10.10 -11.10
C ASP A 302 -2.02 9.70 -9.88
N LEU A 303 -0.77 10.19 -9.84
CA LEU A 303 0.15 10.03 -8.70
C LEU A 303 0.82 11.35 -8.33
N LEU A 304 0.64 11.79 -7.09
CA LEU A 304 1.33 12.94 -6.50
C LEU A 304 2.41 12.46 -5.50
N ILE A 305 3.68 12.78 -5.78
CA ILE A 305 4.77 12.57 -4.83
C ILE A 305 5.28 13.94 -4.35
N SER A 306 4.86 14.32 -3.15
CA SER A 306 5.41 15.46 -2.42
C SER A 306 6.51 15.06 -1.44
N ALA A 307 6.77 13.76 -1.31
CA ALA A 307 7.90 13.27 -0.53
C ALA A 307 9.24 13.67 -1.17
N ASN A 308 10.24 13.94 -0.34
CA ASN A 308 11.62 14.06 -0.78
C ASN A 308 12.14 12.67 -1.13
N ILE A 309 12.52 12.47 -2.39
CA ILE A 309 13.07 11.21 -2.89
C ILE A 309 14.59 11.22 -2.75
N ILE A 310 15.11 10.19 -2.06
CA ILE A 310 16.53 9.96 -1.81
C ILE A 310 16.97 8.59 -2.36
N GLU A 311 18.27 8.36 -2.48
CA GLU A 311 18.76 7.12 -3.11
C GLU A 311 18.80 5.93 -2.17
N GLY A 312 19.09 6.12 -0.88
CA GLY A 312 19.47 5.03 0.01
C GLY A 312 21.00 4.83 0.01
N SER A 313 21.49 3.64 -0.32
CA SER A 313 22.90 3.26 -0.14
C SER A 313 23.82 3.42 -1.36
N ALA A 314 23.26 3.63 -2.56
CA ALA A 314 23.99 3.74 -3.82
C ALA A 314 23.22 4.60 -4.82
N SER A 315 23.86 5.02 -5.92
CA SER A 315 23.19 5.83 -6.95
C SER A 315 21.94 5.14 -7.50
N ALA A 316 20.83 5.86 -7.50
CA ALA A 316 19.50 5.36 -7.84
C ALA A 316 18.69 6.44 -8.55
N GLY A 317 18.06 6.07 -9.66
CA GLY A 317 17.19 6.95 -10.44
C GLY A 317 15.74 6.52 -10.42
N ILE A 318 14.94 7.13 -11.29
CA ILE A 318 13.54 6.78 -11.49
C ILE A 318 13.31 6.51 -12.97
N THR A 319 12.65 5.39 -13.28
CA THR A 319 12.11 5.14 -14.62
C THR A 319 10.60 5.23 -14.54
N LYS A 320 10.01 6.36 -14.96
CA LYS A 320 8.57 6.53 -15.04
C LYS A 320 8.04 5.84 -16.31
N THR A 321 7.09 4.94 -16.14
CA THR A 321 6.37 4.28 -17.24
C THR A 321 4.86 4.45 -17.10
N GLY A 322 4.11 4.07 -18.13
CA GLY A 322 2.65 4.15 -18.16
C GLY A 322 2.14 5.56 -18.48
N VAL A 323 0.94 5.61 -19.04
CA VAL A 323 0.37 6.85 -19.59
C VAL A 323 -0.11 7.85 -18.53
N GLY A 324 -0.27 7.41 -17.28
CA GLY A 324 -0.77 8.26 -16.20
C GLY A 324 0.22 9.35 -15.78
N GLN A 325 -0.34 10.45 -15.29
CA GLN A 325 0.39 11.66 -14.88
C GLN A 325 1.05 11.45 -13.50
N LEU A 326 2.38 11.55 -13.46
CA LEU A 326 3.14 11.67 -12.21
C LEU A 326 3.47 13.14 -11.95
N THR A 327 3.17 13.66 -10.76
CA THR A 327 3.63 14.97 -10.31
C THR A 327 4.67 14.82 -9.21
N LEU A 328 5.86 15.37 -9.43
CA LEU A 328 6.95 15.47 -8.46
C LEU A 328 6.98 16.89 -7.90
N SER A 329 6.64 17.04 -6.62
CA SER A 329 6.64 18.33 -5.91
C SER A 329 7.52 18.35 -4.65
N GLY A 330 8.17 17.23 -4.33
CA GLY A 330 9.19 17.13 -3.29
C GLY A 330 10.52 17.76 -3.70
N SER A 331 11.34 18.10 -2.71
CA SER A 331 12.73 18.54 -2.91
C SER A 331 13.63 17.30 -2.96
N ASN A 332 13.83 16.76 -4.15
CA ASN A 332 14.50 15.48 -4.33
C ASN A 332 16.03 15.65 -4.32
N SER A 333 16.74 14.58 -3.95
CA SER A 333 18.21 14.59 -3.90
C SER A 333 18.85 13.31 -4.45
N PHE A 334 18.10 12.52 -5.22
CA PHE A 334 18.66 11.37 -5.92
C PHE A 334 19.64 11.81 -7.03
N THR A 335 20.58 10.96 -7.38
CA THR A 335 21.68 11.19 -8.32
C THR A 335 21.59 10.30 -9.56
N GLY A 336 20.78 9.24 -9.54
CA GLY A 336 20.53 8.47 -10.75
C GLY A 336 19.65 9.22 -11.77
N VAL A 337 19.57 8.64 -12.97
CA VAL A 337 18.81 9.20 -14.10
C VAL A 337 17.31 9.23 -13.82
N LEU A 338 16.64 10.33 -14.15
CA LEU A 338 15.18 10.40 -14.28
C LEU A 338 14.80 10.10 -15.74
N THR A 339 14.38 8.87 -16.01
CA THR A 339 13.88 8.46 -17.33
C THR A 339 12.36 8.58 -17.37
N ILE A 340 11.82 9.22 -18.40
CA ILE A 340 10.39 9.50 -18.57
C ILE A 340 9.88 8.82 -19.85
N ASP A 341 8.98 7.84 -19.67
CA ASP A 341 8.19 7.19 -20.71
C ASP A 341 6.70 7.33 -20.32
N GLY A 342 6.14 8.51 -20.62
CA GLY A 342 4.79 8.92 -20.21
C GLY A 342 4.73 10.40 -19.86
N PHE A 343 3.89 10.78 -18.89
CA PHE A 343 3.69 12.17 -18.50
C PHE A 343 4.18 12.46 -17.07
N VAL A 344 5.13 13.40 -16.94
CA VAL A 344 5.63 13.93 -15.66
C VAL A 344 5.40 15.45 -15.57
N ILE A 345 5.00 15.92 -14.39
CA ILE A 345 5.02 17.34 -14.00
C ILE A 345 6.09 17.54 -12.92
N LEU A 346 6.95 18.54 -13.11
CA LEU A 346 7.87 19.06 -12.12
C LEU A 346 7.26 20.31 -11.49
N ALA A 347 7.02 20.26 -10.18
CA ALA A 347 6.40 21.33 -9.40
C ALA A 347 7.27 21.76 -8.20
N ASN A 348 8.58 21.50 -8.27
CA ASN A 348 9.60 21.97 -7.34
C ASN A 348 10.93 22.18 -8.09
N ASP A 349 11.71 23.21 -7.72
CA ASP A 349 13.02 23.51 -8.33
C ASP A 349 14.00 22.33 -8.23
N PHE A 350 13.86 21.49 -7.21
CA PHE A 350 14.67 20.30 -6.96
C PHE A 350 13.94 18.99 -7.31
N ALA A 351 12.85 19.04 -8.08
CA ALA A 351 12.05 17.85 -8.41
C ALA A 351 12.84 16.77 -9.17
N VAL A 352 13.87 17.14 -9.93
CA VAL A 352 14.70 16.22 -10.72
C VAL A 352 15.84 15.56 -9.94
N GLY A 353 16.04 15.91 -8.66
CA GLY A 353 17.16 15.42 -7.87
C GLY A 353 18.40 16.32 -7.94
N ALA A 354 19.56 15.72 -7.67
CA ALA A 354 20.84 16.39 -7.67
C ALA A 354 21.33 16.68 -9.10
N THR A 355 21.53 17.96 -9.41
CA THR A 355 21.91 18.44 -10.75
C THR A 355 23.42 18.66 -10.91
N GLY A 356 23.88 18.94 -12.13
CA GLY A 356 25.25 19.36 -12.43
C GLY A 356 26.21 18.28 -12.89
N SER A 357 25.73 17.05 -13.15
CA SER A 357 26.52 15.94 -13.68
C SER A 357 25.82 15.31 -14.88
N SER A 358 26.55 14.85 -15.90
CA SER A 358 25.97 14.07 -17.01
C SER A 358 25.51 12.67 -16.59
N THR A 359 25.91 12.20 -15.41
CA THR A 359 25.42 10.93 -14.82
C THR A 359 24.09 11.09 -14.09
N ASN A 360 23.74 12.33 -13.72
CA ASN A 360 22.52 12.68 -12.98
C ASN A 360 21.72 13.59 -13.89
N ARG A 361 20.90 12.97 -14.75
CA ARG A 361 20.26 13.65 -15.88
C ARG A 361 18.81 13.23 -16.03
N THR A 362 18.08 14.00 -16.80
CA THR A 362 16.69 13.73 -17.18
C THR A 362 16.66 13.32 -18.66
N GLU A 363 15.97 12.21 -18.95
CA GLU A 363 15.81 11.67 -20.30
C GLU A 363 14.34 11.44 -20.61
N LEU A 364 13.87 11.98 -21.73
CA LEU A 364 12.55 11.67 -22.28
C LEU A 364 12.69 10.63 -23.39
N HIS A 365 11.73 9.70 -23.45
CA HIS A 365 11.65 8.66 -24.46
C HIS A 365 10.19 8.45 -24.90
N ALA A 366 10.02 7.91 -26.12
CA ALA A 366 8.74 7.39 -26.61
C ALA A 366 7.60 8.44 -26.66
N SER A 367 7.90 9.64 -27.16
CA SER A 367 6.95 10.75 -27.22
C SER A 367 6.45 11.16 -25.83
N ALA A 368 7.37 11.20 -24.87
CA ALA A 368 7.07 11.55 -23.49
C ALA A 368 6.69 13.03 -23.36
N ILE A 369 5.96 13.32 -22.28
CA ILE A 369 5.58 14.67 -21.90
C ILE A 369 6.27 15.01 -20.58
N LEU A 370 7.01 16.12 -20.57
CA LEU A 370 7.54 16.74 -19.35
C LEU A 370 6.98 18.15 -19.23
N LEU A 371 6.29 18.47 -18.13
CA LEU A 371 5.83 19.82 -17.83
C LEU A 371 6.61 20.42 -16.67
N VAL A 372 7.30 21.53 -16.91
CA VAL A 372 7.88 22.39 -15.87
C VAL A 372 6.85 23.43 -15.43
N GLN A 373 6.30 23.28 -14.23
CA GLN A 373 5.17 24.07 -13.76
C GLN A 373 5.60 25.19 -12.81
N GLY A 374 5.96 26.35 -13.35
CA GLY A 374 6.25 27.54 -12.54
C GLY A 374 7.47 27.41 -11.63
N VAL A 375 8.48 26.65 -12.05
CA VAL A 375 9.69 26.35 -11.27
C VAL A 375 10.96 26.55 -12.09
N ASP A 376 12.07 26.75 -11.39
CA ASP A 376 13.39 27.02 -11.97
C ASP A 376 14.31 25.81 -11.79
N ILE A 377 14.40 24.98 -12.84
CA ILE A 377 15.28 23.81 -12.82
C ILE A 377 16.72 24.27 -13.03
N GLY A 378 17.60 23.85 -12.12
CA GLY A 378 19.02 24.20 -12.11
C GLY A 378 19.84 23.59 -13.25
N ASN A 379 21.11 23.27 -12.98
CA ASN A 379 22.06 22.76 -13.98
C ASN A 379 21.83 21.28 -14.32
N GLU A 380 20.59 20.93 -14.69
CA GLU A 380 20.20 19.57 -15.04
C GLU A 380 20.46 19.28 -16.52
N PHE A 381 21.10 18.15 -16.80
CA PHE A 381 21.27 17.69 -18.18
C PHE A 381 19.95 17.10 -18.68
N LEU A 382 19.46 17.59 -19.82
CA LEU A 382 18.24 17.09 -20.45
C LEU A 382 18.57 16.43 -21.78
N THR A 383 18.03 15.24 -22.00
CA THR A 383 18.02 14.58 -23.32
C THR A 383 16.58 14.40 -23.80
N LEU A 384 16.31 14.86 -25.02
CA LEU A 384 15.04 14.72 -25.71
C LEU A 384 15.25 13.92 -27.00
N THR A 385 14.24 13.16 -27.40
CA THR A 385 14.19 12.31 -28.58
C THR A 385 13.01 12.66 -29.48
N SER A 386 12.93 12.05 -30.66
CA SER A 386 11.89 12.38 -31.65
C SER A 386 10.47 12.34 -31.08
N ASN A 387 9.72 13.41 -31.30
CA ASN A 387 8.33 13.64 -30.87
C ASN A 387 8.12 13.80 -29.36
N ASP A 388 9.18 13.96 -28.56
CA ASP A 388 9.00 14.35 -27.17
C ASP A 388 8.38 15.76 -27.08
N ASP A 389 7.53 15.95 -26.09
CA ASP A 389 6.78 17.18 -25.85
C ASP A 389 7.22 17.79 -24.52
N PHE A 390 8.18 18.71 -24.62
CA PHE A 390 8.63 19.50 -23.48
C PHE A 390 7.68 20.69 -23.28
N ARG A 391 7.09 20.79 -22.10
CA ARG A 391 6.09 21.80 -21.76
C ARG A 391 6.56 22.67 -20.61
N SER A 392 6.07 23.90 -20.60
CA SER A 392 6.20 24.82 -19.48
C SER A 392 4.91 25.60 -19.27
N SER A 393 4.72 26.14 -18.07
CA SER A 393 3.62 27.04 -17.74
C SER A 393 4.05 28.04 -16.68
N SER A 394 3.34 29.16 -16.58
CA SER A 394 3.74 30.30 -15.72
C SER A 394 5.15 30.80 -16.07
N THR A 395 5.90 31.32 -15.10
CA THR A 395 7.33 31.62 -15.28
C THR A 395 8.15 30.42 -14.83
N ALA A 396 8.92 29.84 -15.73
CA ALA A 396 9.76 28.68 -15.46
C ALA A 396 11.11 28.79 -16.18
N SER A 397 12.09 28.01 -15.73
CA SER A 397 13.40 27.97 -16.40
C SER A 397 14.08 26.61 -16.36
N TRP A 398 15.05 26.46 -17.26
CA TRP A 398 15.98 25.33 -17.30
C TRP A 398 17.39 25.87 -17.55
N ALA A 399 18.27 25.72 -16.56
CA ALA A 399 19.62 26.28 -16.64
C ALA A 399 20.66 25.33 -17.25
N GLY A 400 20.42 24.02 -17.18
CA GLY A 400 21.38 23.01 -17.63
C GLY A 400 21.35 22.71 -19.14
N PRO A 401 22.35 21.97 -19.65
CA PRO A 401 22.44 21.64 -21.07
C PRO A 401 21.27 20.80 -21.58
N VAL A 402 20.85 21.03 -22.81
CA VAL A 402 19.81 20.26 -23.51
C VAL A 402 20.39 19.60 -24.75
N THR A 403 20.11 18.32 -24.94
CA THR A 403 20.51 17.53 -26.11
C THR A 403 19.28 17.04 -26.86
N LEU A 404 19.18 17.38 -28.15
CA LEU A 404 18.11 17.01 -29.06
C LEU A 404 18.56 15.85 -29.97
N ASN A 405 18.17 14.62 -29.63
CA ASN A 405 18.47 13.43 -30.44
C ASN A 405 17.44 13.17 -31.55
N GLY A 406 16.44 14.03 -31.68
CA GLY A 406 15.41 14.02 -32.72
C GLY A 406 14.58 15.29 -32.64
N ASP A 407 13.69 15.51 -33.61
CA ASP A 407 12.83 16.70 -33.63
C ASP A 407 11.82 16.67 -32.47
N VAL A 408 11.70 17.78 -31.75
CA VAL A 408 10.90 17.88 -30.52
C VAL A 408 9.88 19.02 -30.59
N PHE A 409 8.90 18.97 -29.70
CA PHE A 409 8.03 20.10 -29.40
C PHE A 409 8.48 20.79 -28.12
N ILE A 410 8.54 22.12 -28.15
CA ILE A 410 8.65 22.96 -26.94
C ILE A 410 7.39 23.81 -26.85
N ASN A 411 6.49 23.45 -25.94
CA ASN A 411 5.19 24.09 -25.75
C ASN A 411 5.19 24.98 -24.50
N VAL A 412 5.02 26.28 -24.66
CA VAL A 412 4.97 27.24 -23.54
C VAL A 412 3.52 27.68 -23.32
N PHE A 413 2.84 27.08 -22.35
CA PHE A 413 1.41 27.31 -22.07
C PHE A 413 1.21 28.60 -21.27
N GLY A 414 1.21 29.73 -21.98
CA GLY A 414 1.22 31.06 -21.37
C GLY A 414 2.47 31.30 -20.52
N GLY A 415 2.68 32.55 -20.10
CA GLY A 415 3.87 32.91 -19.34
C GLY A 415 5.16 32.83 -20.15
N THR A 416 6.26 32.46 -19.49
CA THR A 416 7.62 32.56 -20.03
C THR A 416 8.46 31.37 -19.60
N PHE A 417 9.16 30.76 -20.54
CA PHE A 417 10.14 29.72 -20.28
C PHE A 417 11.53 30.15 -20.72
N THR A 418 12.47 30.21 -19.77
CA THR A 418 13.86 30.58 -20.06
C THR A 418 14.75 29.35 -20.09
N ASN A 419 15.31 29.03 -21.26
CA ASN A 419 16.38 28.05 -21.40
C ASN A 419 17.73 28.78 -21.42
N SER A 420 18.53 28.61 -20.36
CA SER A 420 19.85 29.25 -20.26
C SER A 420 21.01 28.34 -20.69
N GLY A 421 20.76 27.03 -20.79
CA GLY A 421 21.75 26.04 -21.17
C GLY A 421 22.09 26.07 -22.66
N ALA A 422 23.20 25.42 -23.03
CA ALA A 422 23.49 25.12 -24.43
C ALA A 422 22.50 24.08 -24.95
N ILE A 423 21.96 24.30 -26.15
CA ILE A 423 21.15 23.30 -26.86
C ILE A 423 22.03 22.66 -27.95
N THR A 424 22.14 21.34 -27.96
CA THR A 424 22.99 20.59 -28.90
C THR A 424 22.22 19.41 -29.50
N GLY A 425 22.81 18.67 -30.44
CA GLY A 425 22.24 17.46 -31.01
C GLY A 425 21.83 17.60 -32.48
N THR A 426 21.18 16.57 -33.01
CA THR A 426 20.81 16.50 -34.42
C THR A 426 19.39 16.96 -34.72
N GLY A 427 18.51 16.95 -33.71
CA GLY A 427 17.10 17.30 -33.84
C GLY A 427 16.80 18.79 -33.95
N GLY A 428 15.63 19.10 -34.48
CA GLY A 428 15.02 20.43 -34.53
C GLY A 428 14.04 20.71 -33.39
N VAL A 429 13.54 21.94 -33.36
CA VAL A 429 12.58 22.43 -32.35
C VAL A 429 11.36 23.03 -33.04
N THR A 430 10.18 22.53 -32.68
CA THR A 430 8.91 23.19 -32.98
C THR A 430 8.38 23.86 -31.72
N LYS A 431 8.43 25.19 -31.69
CA LYS A 431 7.87 26.02 -30.62
C LYS A 431 6.36 26.17 -30.84
N GLY A 432 5.57 25.77 -29.84
CA GLY A 432 4.12 25.92 -29.84
C GLY A 432 3.59 26.65 -28.61
N GLN A 433 2.26 26.84 -28.61
CA GLN A 433 1.49 27.55 -27.57
C GLN A 433 1.85 29.03 -27.41
N THR A 434 0.97 29.81 -26.78
CA THR A 434 1.00 31.28 -26.79
C THR A 434 2.08 31.93 -25.93
N GLY A 435 2.82 31.17 -25.11
CA GLY A 435 3.84 31.72 -24.21
C GLY A 435 5.16 32.04 -24.91
N ILE A 436 6.06 32.68 -24.17
CA ILE A 436 7.38 33.14 -24.64
C ILE A 436 8.44 32.08 -24.33
N LEU A 437 9.14 31.60 -25.35
CA LEU A 437 10.37 30.80 -25.20
C LEU A 437 11.58 31.73 -25.31
N ILE A 438 12.43 31.76 -24.28
CA ILE A 438 13.64 32.57 -24.27
C ILE A 438 14.87 31.66 -24.33
N TYR A 439 15.69 31.82 -25.37
CA TYR A 439 17.04 31.27 -25.43
C TYR A 439 18.04 32.26 -24.82
N ALA A 440 18.49 32.00 -23.60
CA ALA A 440 19.34 32.88 -22.79
C ALA A 440 20.68 32.22 -22.40
N GLY A 441 21.52 32.97 -21.68
CA GLY A 441 22.81 32.48 -21.18
C GLY A 441 23.94 32.52 -22.21
N SER A 442 25.10 31.99 -21.83
CA SER A 442 26.33 32.04 -22.65
C SER A 442 26.57 30.80 -23.51
N GLY A 443 25.87 29.70 -23.24
CA GLY A 443 26.01 28.45 -23.99
C GLY A 443 25.42 28.56 -25.39
N VAL A 444 26.17 28.11 -26.40
CA VAL A 444 25.74 28.16 -27.80
C VAL A 444 24.67 27.10 -28.09
N ASN A 445 23.65 27.48 -28.84
CA ASN A 445 22.67 26.56 -29.40
C ASN A 445 23.17 26.03 -30.76
N SER A 446 23.84 24.88 -30.74
CA SER A 446 24.52 24.27 -31.88
C SER A 446 23.83 23.03 -32.44
N TYR A 447 22.56 22.81 -32.13
CA TYR A 447 21.78 21.73 -32.74
C TYR A 447 21.69 21.92 -34.26
N SER A 448 21.54 20.84 -35.04
CA SER A 448 21.56 20.90 -36.51
C SER A 448 20.19 20.94 -37.18
N GLY A 449 19.12 20.53 -36.48
CA GLY A 449 17.78 20.52 -37.04
C GLY A 449 17.15 21.92 -37.12
N ASP A 450 16.05 22.01 -37.86
CA ASP A 450 15.34 23.26 -38.09
C ASP A 450 14.62 23.76 -36.83
N THR A 451 14.38 25.07 -36.76
CA THR A 451 13.55 25.71 -35.74
C THR A 451 12.30 26.27 -36.40
N VAL A 452 11.13 25.88 -35.90
CA VAL A 452 9.84 26.41 -36.36
C VAL A 452 9.13 27.04 -35.18
N VAL A 453 8.64 28.27 -35.35
CA VAL A 453 7.80 28.97 -34.38
C VAL A 453 6.37 28.93 -34.89
N ASN A 454 5.56 27.99 -34.39
CA ASN A 454 4.17 27.80 -34.81
C ASN A 454 3.18 28.68 -34.05
N THR A 455 3.54 29.14 -32.85
CA THR A 455 2.70 30.01 -32.01
C THR A 455 3.55 30.65 -30.92
N GLY A 456 3.20 31.88 -30.55
CA GLY A 456 3.83 32.66 -29.50
C GLY A 456 5.19 33.23 -29.93
N GLU A 457 6.01 33.60 -28.95
CA GLU A 457 7.26 34.32 -29.19
C GLU A 457 8.48 33.41 -28.93
N LEU A 458 9.49 33.48 -29.81
CA LEU A 458 10.84 32.98 -29.58
C LEU A 458 11.83 34.15 -29.41
N GLN A 459 12.25 34.41 -28.17
CA GLN A 459 13.24 35.44 -27.87
C GLN A 459 14.67 34.89 -27.88
N LEU A 460 15.51 35.42 -28.76
CA LEU A 460 16.95 35.08 -28.84
C LEU A 460 17.80 36.04 -27.98
N ALA A 461 18.00 35.67 -26.71
CA ALA A 461 18.67 36.49 -25.68
C ALA A 461 20.04 35.94 -25.23
N LYS A 462 20.72 35.14 -26.06
CA LYS A 462 22.06 34.61 -25.77
C LYS A 462 23.08 35.76 -25.65
N THR A 463 23.96 35.70 -24.66
CA THR A 463 24.96 36.75 -24.43
C THR A 463 26.15 36.67 -25.39
N ALA A 464 26.41 35.49 -25.96
CA ALA A 464 27.41 35.31 -27.00
C ALA A 464 26.82 35.68 -28.38
N ALA A 465 27.56 36.45 -29.18
CA ALA A 465 27.17 36.74 -30.55
C ALA A 465 27.01 35.43 -31.35
N THR A 466 26.01 35.38 -32.25
CA THR A 466 25.70 34.21 -33.09
C THR A 466 25.50 32.91 -32.31
N ALA A 467 24.85 32.95 -31.13
CA ALA A 467 24.66 31.78 -30.28
C ALA A 467 23.19 31.31 -30.15
N GLY A 468 22.22 32.09 -30.66
CA GLY A 468 20.79 31.83 -30.52
C GLY A 468 20.30 30.61 -31.30
N ILE A 469 20.57 30.58 -32.61
CA ILE A 469 20.35 29.46 -33.53
C ILE A 469 21.50 29.50 -34.53
N VAL A 470 22.38 28.49 -34.50
CA VAL A 470 23.63 28.50 -35.30
C VAL A 470 23.49 27.72 -36.60
N ASN A 471 22.72 26.63 -36.59
CA ASN A 471 22.50 25.77 -37.75
C ASN A 471 21.01 25.57 -37.99
N GLY A 472 20.67 24.91 -39.10
CA GLY A 472 19.29 24.72 -39.52
C GLY A 472 18.67 26.00 -40.09
N THR A 473 17.40 25.90 -40.45
CA THR A 473 16.56 27.03 -40.84
C THR A 473 15.74 27.50 -39.64
N LEU A 474 15.40 28.80 -39.63
CA LEU A 474 14.39 29.36 -38.74
C LEU A 474 13.17 29.74 -39.59
N THR A 475 12.04 29.09 -39.33
CA THR A 475 10.75 29.40 -39.96
C THR A 475 9.84 30.02 -38.90
N ILE A 476 9.25 31.17 -39.23
CA ILE A 476 8.24 31.83 -38.40
C ILE A 476 6.88 31.61 -39.05
N GLY A 477 5.97 31.03 -38.26
CA GLY A 477 4.60 30.74 -38.60
C GLY A 477 4.34 29.40 -39.27
N ASP A 478 3.10 28.93 -39.10
CA ASP A 478 2.58 27.68 -39.67
C ASP A 478 1.34 27.89 -40.56
N ASP A 479 1.11 29.14 -40.97
CA ASP A 479 -0.06 29.62 -41.72
C ASP A 479 -1.41 29.44 -40.97
N LEU A 480 -1.37 29.21 -39.65
CA LEU A 480 -2.54 29.18 -38.76
C LEU A 480 -2.45 30.31 -37.72
N GLY A 481 -3.60 30.71 -37.15
CA GLY A 481 -3.68 31.80 -36.18
C GLY A 481 -4.06 33.16 -36.78
N GLY A 482 -4.02 34.19 -35.93
CA GLY A 482 -4.29 35.59 -36.31
C GLY A 482 -3.01 36.32 -36.77
N SER A 483 -3.12 37.62 -37.05
CA SER A 483 -1.94 38.47 -37.26
C SER A 483 -1.03 38.44 -36.03
N ASP A 484 0.28 38.34 -36.23
CA ASP A 484 1.30 38.36 -35.18
C ASP A 484 1.09 37.25 -34.13
N ALA A 485 0.57 36.10 -34.58
CA ALA A 485 0.44 34.92 -33.73
C ALA A 485 1.79 34.23 -33.46
N ASP A 486 2.77 34.48 -34.34
CA ASP A 486 4.07 33.82 -34.41
C ASP A 486 5.16 34.89 -34.56
N ASP A 487 6.01 35.05 -33.54
CA ASP A 487 7.01 36.12 -33.45
C ASP A 487 8.43 35.64 -33.10
#